data_AF-A0A2W2FKA7-F1
#
_entry.id   AF-A0A2W2FKA7-F1
#
_cell.length_a   1.000
_cell.length_b   1.000
_cell.length_c   1.000
_cell.angle_alpha   90.00
_cell.angle_beta   90.00
_cell.angle_gamma   90.00
#
_symmetry.space_group_name_H-M   'P 1'
#
loop_
_entity.id
_entity.type
_entity.pdbx_description
1 polymer ?
#
loop_
_entity_poly.entity_id
_entity_poly.type
_entity_poly.pdbx_seq_one_letter_code
_entity_poly.pdbx_strand_id
1 'polypeptide(L)'
;MPPSADAWVRPRSAAISREPAGDTTPQPAQRRPVPPRPATATYRDRHPAADDIASAPRKASPPMTLHLYFDLAQTLQIADHAVAVAEHKKTFTEREDGTACPGALVWVHDQGVYLMSSGIPGLMNPHRPDRHLAVYASGWNPDTDGYRHDWEIGDDFAEHLHLTTQDRLIDELRTAHASGHQWLHLTVYPDTYEVRTSRTRLHQS
;
A
#
# COMPACT_ATOMS: atom_id res chain seq x y z
N MET A 1 45.25 -21.83 -60.76
CA MET A 1 45.06 -20.49 -61.32
C MET A 1 43.76 -19.91 -60.72
N PRO A 2 43.79 -18.64 -60.27
CA PRO A 2 42.75 -17.95 -59.48
C PRO A 2 41.83 -17.12 -60.44
N PRO A 3 41.07 -16.05 -60.10
CA PRO A 3 41.12 -15.05 -59.00
C PRO A 3 39.81 -14.97 -58.16
N SER A 4 39.74 -14.45 -56.92
CA SER A 4 40.24 -13.22 -56.27
C SER A 4 39.53 -11.92 -56.70
N ALA A 5 38.86 -11.24 -55.75
CA ALA A 5 38.62 -9.79 -55.65
C ALA A 5 37.66 -9.55 -54.45
N ASP A 6 38.16 -9.05 -53.32
CA ASP A 6 38.17 -7.63 -52.90
C ASP A 6 36.93 -7.27 -52.06
N ALA A 7 37.08 -7.10 -50.74
CA ALA A 7 37.63 -5.92 -50.07
C ALA A 7 36.76 -4.67 -50.29
N TRP A 8 35.90 -4.39 -49.31
CA TRP A 8 35.36 -3.05 -49.11
C TRP A 8 35.87 -2.48 -47.80
N VAL A 9 36.83 -1.57 -47.97
CA VAL A 9 37.29 -0.56 -47.04
C VAL A 9 36.15 0.43 -46.77
N ARG A 10 35.98 0.86 -45.52
CA ARG A 10 35.39 2.17 -45.22
C ARG A 10 36.27 2.98 -44.24
N PRO A 11 36.32 4.31 -44.42
CA PRO A 11 37.44 5.16 -44.00
C PRO A 11 37.35 5.73 -42.58
N ARG A 12 38.52 6.18 -42.10
CA ARG A 12 38.75 7.08 -40.95
C ARG A 12 38.56 8.55 -41.32
N SER A 13 38.38 9.37 -40.26
CA SER A 13 38.41 10.86 -40.18
C SER A 13 37.05 11.54 -40.38
N ALA A 14 36.63 12.51 -39.58
CA ALA A 14 37.41 13.61 -38.99
C ALA A 14 36.90 14.07 -37.61
N ALA A 15 37.84 14.62 -36.84
CA ALA A 15 37.59 15.43 -35.66
C ALA A 15 36.95 16.78 -36.06
N ILE A 16 35.99 17.25 -35.26
CA ILE A 16 35.60 18.66 -35.18
C ILE A 16 35.50 19.01 -33.70
N SER A 17 36.48 19.78 -33.24
CA SER A 17 36.38 20.57 -32.01
C SER A 17 35.45 21.75 -32.26
N ARG A 18 34.49 21.98 -31.36
CA ARG A 18 33.91 23.31 -31.10
C ARG A 18 33.74 23.49 -29.59
N GLU A 19 34.15 24.68 -29.17
CA GLU A 19 34.29 25.24 -27.83
C GLU A 19 32.95 25.52 -27.10
N PRO A 20 32.98 25.91 -25.81
CA PRO A 20 31.91 25.65 -24.85
C PRO A 20 30.85 26.75 -24.81
N ALA A 21 29.60 26.34 -24.60
CA ALA A 21 28.52 27.25 -24.21
C ALA A 21 28.37 27.20 -22.68
N GLY A 22 28.33 28.38 -22.07
CA GLY A 22 28.35 28.58 -20.62
C GLY A 22 27.25 27.82 -19.88
N ASP A 23 27.68 27.03 -18.91
CA ASP A 23 26.85 26.47 -17.85
C ASP A 23 26.71 27.55 -16.77
N THR A 24 25.51 28.11 -16.63
CA THR A 24 25.13 28.92 -15.47
C THR A 24 23.91 28.28 -14.82
N THR A 25 24.11 27.10 -14.26
CA THR A 25 23.13 26.46 -13.39
C THR A 25 23.15 27.16 -12.01
N PRO A 26 22.03 27.70 -11.51
CA PRO A 26 21.96 28.23 -10.14
C PRO A 26 22.05 27.08 -9.13
N GLN A 27 23.01 27.20 -8.23
CA GLN A 27 23.29 26.30 -7.12
C GLN A 27 22.08 26.25 -6.15
N PRO A 28 21.47 25.08 -5.88
CA PRO A 28 20.42 24.99 -4.88
C PRO A 28 21.02 25.24 -3.48
N ALA A 29 20.41 26.17 -2.75
CA ALA A 29 20.77 26.51 -1.38
C ALA A 29 20.77 25.26 -0.50
N GLN A 30 21.91 24.98 0.13
CA GLN A 30 22.03 23.93 1.15
C GLN A 30 21.13 24.28 2.34
N ARG A 31 19.95 23.68 2.40
CA ARG A 31 19.13 23.68 3.61
C ARG A 31 19.75 22.71 4.60
N ARG A 32 20.06 23.23 5.79
CA ARG A 32 20.58 22.46 6.93
C ARG A 32 19.66 21.25 7.20
N PRO A 33 20.20 20.08 7.54
CA PRO A 33 19.38 18.95 7.97
C PRO A 33 18.68 19.32 9.28
N VAL A 34 17.35 19.33 9.24
CA VAL A 34 16.51 19.35 10.44
C VAL A 34 16.56 17.92 11.02
N PRO A 35 16.89 17.72 12.30
CA PRO A 35 16.85 16.38 12.87
C PRO A 35 15.42 15.82 12.82
N PRO A 36 15.23 14.52 12.50
CA PRO A 36 13.90 13.93 12.47
C PRO A 36 13.30 13.96 13.88
N ARG A 37 12.08 14.52 13.98
CA ARG A 37 11.22 14.27 15.14
C ARG A 37 10.78 12.80 15.10
N PRO A 38 10.77 12.07 16.24
CA PRO A 38 10.14 10.76 16.29
C PRO A 38 8.66 10.90 15.93
N ALA A 39 8.18 10.06 15.01
CA ALA A 39 6.78 9.98 14.64
C ALA A 39 6.00 9.34 15.80
N THR A 40 5.55 10.17 16.72
CA THR A 40 4.44 9.86 17.62
C THR A 40 3.28 10.70 17.10
N ALA A 41 2.39 10.11 16.32
CA ALA A 41 1.15 10.78 15.93
C ALA A 41 0.21 10.78 17.14
N THR A 42 0.50 11.65 18.11
CA THR A 42 -0.42 11.93 19.22
C THR A 42 -1.44 12.96 18.73
N TYR A 43 -2.64 12.52 18.40
CA TYR A 43 -3.78 13.41 18.25
C TYR A 43 -4.23 13.86 19.64
N ARG A 44 -3.93 15.10 20.03
CA ARG A 44 -4.56 15.74 21.20
C ARG A 44 -4.72 17.26 21.07
N ASP A 45 -5.94 17.66 21.40
CA ASP A 45 -6.42 18.94 21.93
C ASP A 45 -6.65 20.14 21.01
N ARG A 46 -7.94 20.37 20.71
CA ARG A 46 -8.57 21.67 20.99
C ARG A 46 -9.94 21.50 21.66
N HIS A 47 -10.09 22.29 22.72
CA HIS A 47 -11.07 22.28 23.81
C HIS A 47 -12.53 22.64 23.41
N PRO A 48 -13.51 22.48 24.34
CA PRO A 48 -14.93 22.26 24.12
C PRO A 48 -15.79 23.53 24.25
N ALA A 49 -17.04 23.42 23.83
CA ALA A 49 -18.15 24.19 24.40
C ALA A 49 -19.34 23.25 24.62
N ALA A 50 -20.00 23.47 25.75
CA ALA A 50 -21.01 22.64 26.37
C ALA A 50 -22.24 22.37 25.50
N ASP A 51 -22.78 21.16 25.60
CA ASP A 51 -24.15 21.02 26.09
C ASP A 51 -24.35 19.66 26.76
N ASP A 52 -25.07 19.75 27.86
CA ASP A 52 -25.29 18.77 28.92
C ASP A 52 -26.50 17.90 28.54
N ILE A 53 -26.27 16.63 28.18
CA ILE A 53 -27.28 15.59 28.32
C ILE A 53 -26.60 14.37 28.93
N ALA A 54 -26.93 14.12 30.20
CA ALA A 54 -26.55 12.95 30.97
C ALA A 54 -26.93 11.64 30.26
N SER A 55 -26.05 11.14 29.39
CA SER A 55 -26.01 9.73 29.03
C SER A 55 -25.22 9.01 30.12
N ALA A 56 -25.87 8.06 30.78
CA ALA A 56 -25.21 7.11 31.68
C ALA A 56 -23.94 6.57 31.01
N PRO A 57 -22.83 6.37 31.75
CA PRO A 57 -21.62 5.82 31.16
C PRO A 57 -21.96 4.47 30.55
N ARG A 58 -22.00 4.38 29.21
CA ARG A 58 -21.97 3.10 28.51
C ARG A 58 -20.76 2.38 29.08
N LYS A 59 -20.97 1.23 29.72
CA LYS A 59 -19.88 0.31 30.11
C LYS A 59 -18.94 0.25 28.91
N ALA A 60 -17.73 0.79 29.06
CA ALA A 60 -16.72 0.68 28.04
C ALA A 60 -16.49 -0.82 27.84
N SER A 61 -16.95 -1.36 26.71
CA SER A 61 -16.54 -2.69 26.29
C SER A 61 -15.01 -2.69 26.26
N PRO A 62 -14.35 -3.75 26.74
CA PRO A 62 -12.90 -3.83 26.65
C PRO A 62 -12.49 -3.62 25.18
N PRO A 63 -11.42 -2.87 24.90
CA PRO A 63 -10.99 -2.62 23.53
C PRO A 63 -10.71 -3.97 22.85
N MET A 64 -11.55 -4.34 21.89
CA MET A 64 -11.41 -5.61 21.20
C MET A 64 -10.28 -5.50 20.19
N THR A 65 -9.39 -6.49 20.24
CA THR A 65 -8.34 -6.67 19.25
C THR A 65 -8.86 -7.62 18.20
N LEU A 66 -8.95 -7.15 16.95
CA LEU A 66 -9.43 -7.96 15.83
C LEU A 66 -8.25 -8.49 15.03
N HIS A 67 -8.26 -9.80 14.73
CA HIS A 67 -7.23 -10.41 13.88
C HIS A 67 -7.81 -10.81 12.53
N LEU A 68 -7.25 -10.24 11.46
CA LEU A 68 -7.61 -10.47 10.08
C LEU A 68 -6.48 -11.21 9.36
N TYR A 69 -6.80 -12.30 8.67
CA TYR A 69 -5.83 -13.12 7.95
C TYR A 69 -6.18 -13.15 6.47
N PHE A 70 -5.27 -12.68 5.62
CA PHE A 70 -5.42 -12.68 4.16
C PHE A 70 -4.45 -13.68 3.54
N ASP A 71 -4.88 -14.37 2.49
CA ASP A 71 -3.99 -15.26 1.72
C ASP A 71 -2.83 -14.44 1.15
N LEU A 72 -1.59 -14.80 1.50
CA LEU A 72 -0.42 -14.00 1.15
C LEU A 72 -0.11 -14.02 -0.34
N ALA A 73 -0.37 -15.14 -1.03
CA ALA A 73 -0.10 -15.24 -2.46
C ALA A 73 -1.05 -14.33 -3.26
N GLN A 74 -2.34 -14.36 -2.94
CA GLN A 74 -3.34 -13.47 -3.54
C GLN A 74 -3.09 -12.01 -3.16
N THR A 75 -2.72 -11.76 -1.91
CA THR A 75 -2.36 -10.41 -1.44
C THR A 75 -1.16 -9.86 -2.19
N LEU A 76 -0.13 -10.68 -2.42
CA LEU A 76 1.05 -10.26 -3.17
C LEU A 76 0.70 -9.93 -4.63
N GLN A 77 -0.23 -10.67 -5.26
CA GLN A 77 -0.69 -10.36 -6.60
C GLN A 77 -1.30 -8.95 -6.71
N ILE A 78 -2.20 -8.58 -5.79
CA ILE A 78 -2.79 -7.23 -5.80
C ILE A 78 -1.76 -6.15 -5.38
N ALA A 79 -0.79 -6.50 -4.54
CA ALA A 79 0.27 -5.58 -4.12
C ALA A 79 1.27 -5.29 -5.25
N ASP A 80 1.71 -6.32 -5.97
CA ASP A 80 2.58 -6.16 -7.14
C ASP A 80 1.92 -5.32 -8.22
N HIS A 81 0.63 -5.53 -8.48
CA HIS A 81 -0.13 -4.67 -9.38
C HIS A 81 -0.16 -3.22 -8.89
N ALA A 82 -0.49 -2.99 -7.61
CA ALA A 82 -0.55 -1.65 -7.04
C ALA A 82 0.79 -0.91 -7.15
N VAL A 83 1.93 -1.59 -7.03
CA VAL A 83 3.26 -0.97 -7.18
C VAL A 83 3.66 -0.75 -8.64
N ALA A 84 3.19 -1.60 -9.56
CA ALA A 84 3.61 -1.57 -10.97
C ALA A 84 2.90 -0.52 -11.83
N VAL A 85 1.67 -0.15 -11.46
CA VAL A 85 0.87 0.84 -12.21
C VAL A 85 1.36 2.27 -11.99
N ALA A 86 1.14 3.14 -12.99
CA ALA A 86 1.58 4.53 -12.96
C ALA A 86 0.61 5.47 -12.20
N GLU A 87 -0.66 5.09 -12.09
CA GLU A 87 -1.72 5.89 -11.47
C GLU A 87 -2.39 5.13 -10.33
N HIS A 88 -2.77 5.86 -9.29
CA HIS A 88 -3.36 5.31 -8.07
C HIS A 88 -4.57 6.12 -7.63
N LYS A 89 -5.54 5.45 -7.03
CA LYS A 89 -6.61 6.10 -6.28
C LYS A 89 -5.99 6.83 -5.10
N LYS A 90 -6.29 8.13 -4.99
CA LYS A 90 -5.85 8.94 -3.85
C LYS A 90 -6.68 8.60 -2.62
N THR A 91 -6.03 8.43 -1.49
CA THR A 91 -6.68 8.37 -0.19
C THR A 91 -7.23 9.75 0.20
N PHE A 92 -8.15 9.77 1.16
CA PHE A 92 -8.61 11.01 1.77
C PHE A 92 -7.42 11.78 2.39
N THR A 93 -6.57 11.08 3.13
CA THR A 93 -5.37 11.61 3.78
C THR A 93 -4.35 12.15 2.77
N GLU A 94 -4.12 11.47 1.65
CA GLU A 94 -3.23 11.98 0.58
C GLU A 94 -3.76 13.26 -0.05
N ARG A 95 -5.09 13.38 -0.13
CA ARG A 95 -5.76 14.58 -0.65
C ARG A 95 -5.63 15.76 0.32
N GLU A 96 -5.75 15.53 1.62
CA GLU A 96 -5.64 16.55 2.67
C GLU A 96 -4.17 16.95 2.92
N ASP A 97 -3.27 15.97 3.04
CA ASP A 97 -1.89 16.18 3.45
C ASP A 97 -0.93 16.41 2.27
N GLY A 98 -1.41 16.25 1.03
CA GLY A 98 -0.62 16.45 -0.19
C GLY A 98 0.54 15.46 -0.36
N THR A 99 0.53 14.37 0.40
CA THR A 99 1.56 13.32 0.33
C THR A 99 1.12 12.27 -0.70
N ALA A 100 1.98 11.95 -1.66
CA ALA A 100 1.70 10.88 -2.63
C ALA A 100 2.17 9.52 -2.08
N CYS A 101 1.34 8.50 -2.28
CA CYS A 101 1.56 7.10 -1.94
C CYS A 101 1.66 6.30 -3.26
N PRO A 102 2.89 6.03 -3.75
CA PRO A 102 3.09 5.33 -5.02
C PRO A 102 2.84 3.82 -4.87
N GLY A 103 1.57 3.45 -4.68
CA GLY A 103 1.11 2.07 -4.51
C GLY A 103 0.71 1.76 -3.06
N ALA A 104 -0.53 1.30 -2.90
CA ALA A 104 -1.09 0.86 -1.63
C ALA A 104 -2.06 -0.30 -1.83
N LEU A 105 -2.28 -1.06 -0.75
CA LEU A 105 -3.47 -1.88 -0.64
C LEU A 105 -4.57 -1.07 0.04
N VAL A 106 -5.77 -1.11 -0.51
CA VAL A 106 -6.97 -0.53 0.10
C VAL A 106 -7.63 -1.60 0.95
N TRP A 107 -7.60 -1.43 2.27
CA TRP A 107 -8.30 -2.26 3.24
C TRP A 107 -9.71 -1.69 3.43
N VAL A 108 -10.72 -2.48 3.08
CA VAL A 108 -12.13 -2.07 3.07
C VAL A 108 -12.95 -2.94 4.01
N HIS A 109 -13.93 -2.31 4.65
CA HIS A 109 -15.04 -2.97 5.34
C HIS A 109 -16.38 -2.36 4.89
N ASP A 110 -17.15 -3.11 4.12
CA ASP A 110 -18.51 -2.77 3.65
C ASP A 110 -19.38 -4.04 3.52
N GLN A 111 -19.03 -4.96 2.62
CA GLN A 111 -19.65 -6.24 2.33
C GLN A 111 -18.65 -7.34 2.66
N GLY A 112 -18.19 -7.37 3.92
CA GLY A 112 -17.06 -8.18 4.39
C GLY A 112 -15.80 -7.34 4.63
N VAL A 113 -14.68 -8.01 4.91
CA VAL A 113 -13.36 -7.37 5.10
C VAL A 113 -12.41 -7.85 4.04
N TYR A 114 -11.86 -6.95 3.23
CA TYR A 114 -10.99 -7.32 2.12
C TYR A 114 -9.92 -6.28 1.78
N LEU A 115 -8.96 -6.71 0.96
CA LEU A 115 -7.93 -5.88 0.36
C LEU A 115 -8.15 -5.76 -1.16
N MET A 116 -7.87 -4.58 -1.70
CA MET A 116 -7.80 -4.32 -3.14
C MET A 116 -6.53 -3.55 -3.50
N SER A 117 -6.12 -3.61 -4.76
CA SER A 117 -5.10 -2.71 -5.29
C SER A 117 -5.62 -1.27 -5.38
N SER A 118 -4.80 -0.28 -5.01
CA SER A 118 -5.10 1.14 -5.25
C SER A 118 -4.89 1.58 -6.72
N GLY A 119 -4.24 0.74 -7.54
CA GLY A 119 -3.89 1.07 -8.92
C GLY A 119 -5.04 1.37 -9.87
N ILE A 120 -4.77 2.21 -10.88
CA ILE A 120 -5.66 2.61 -11.96
C ILE A 120 -5.01 2.30 -13.32
N PRO A 121 -5.67 1.55 -14.23
CA PRO A 121 -6.94 0.87 -14.01
C PRO A 121 -6.85 -0.18 -12.88
N GLY A 122 -7.99 -0.52 -12.27
CA GLY A 122 -8.03 -1.56 -11.24
C GLY A 122 -7.65 -2.93 -11.80
N LEU A 123 -7.11 -3.81 -10.94
CA LEU A 123 -6.85 -5.20 -11.33
C LEU A 123 -8.17 -5.95 -11.45
N MET A 124 -8.51 -6.44 -12.64
CA MET A 124 -9.74 -7.20 -12.88
C MET A 124 -9.64 -8.63 -12.32
N ASN A 125 -10.76 -9.15 -11.82
CA ASN A 125 -10.85 -10.54 -11.41
C ASN A 125 -11.02 -11.44 -12.66
N PRO A 126 -10.10 -12.40 -12.93
CA PRO A 126 -10.18 -13.25 -14.11
C PRO A 126 -11.39 -14.19 -14.10
N HIS A 127 -11.97 -14.46 -12.94
CA HIS A 127 -13.15 -15.31 -12.78
C HIS A 127 -14.47 -14.51 -12.73
N ARG A 128 -14.39 -13.19 -12.57
CA ARG A 128 -15.54 -12.26 -12.53
C ARG A 128 -15.16 -10.95 -13.23
N PRO A 129 -15.26 -10.91 -14.57
CA PRO A 129 -14.70 -9.82 -15.37
C PRO A 129 -15.39 -8.46 -15.16
N ASP A 130 -16.55 -8.45 -14.49
CA ASP A 130 -17.29 -7.26 -14.07
C ASP A 130 -16.81 -6.68 -12.73
N ARG A 131 -15.83 -7.31 -12.08
CA ARG A 131 -15.36 -6.93 -10.73
C ARG A 131 -13.85 -6.81 -10.66
N HIS A 132 -13.39 -5.90 -9.80
CA HIS A 132 -11.98 -5.84 -9.41
C HIS A 132 -11.63 -7.06 -8.55
N LEU A 133 -10.38 -7.49 -8.60
CA LEU A 133 -9.84 -8.51 -7.72
C LEU A 133 -9.77 -7.98 -6.29
N ALA A 134 -10.46 -8.66 -5.39
CA ALA A 134 -10.45 -8.42 -3.95
C ALA A 134 -9.99 -9.69 -3.22
N VAL A 135 -9.19 -9.51 -2.17
CA VAL A 135 -8.71 -10.60 -1.31
C VAL A 135 -9.36 -10.45 0.05
N TYR A 136 -10.31 -11.33 0.35
CA TYR A 136 -11.03 -11.29 1.61
C TYR A 136 -10.20 -11.84 2.76
N ALA A 137 -10.37 -11.24 3.94
CA ALA A 137 -9.92 -11.86 5.16
C ALA A 137 -10.65 -13.19 5.35
N SER A 138 -9.93 -14.20 5.81
CA SER A 138 -10.46 -15.51 6.13
C SER A 138 -11.66 -15.41 7.08
N GLY A 139 -12.82 -15.91 6.67
CA GLY A 139 -14.04 -15.87 7.47
C GLY A 139 -14.84 -14.56 7.34
N TRP A 140 -14.49 -13.71 6.37
CA TRP A 140 -15.13 -12.42 6.11
C TRP A 140 -15.59 -12.27 4.66
N ASN A 141 -15.59 -13.34 3.86
CA ASN A 141 -16.10 -13.29 2.50
C ASN A 141 -17.61 -13.59 2.50
N PRO A 142 -18.48 -12.63 2.12
CA PRO A 142 -19.93 -12.83 2.16
C PRO A 142 -20.41 -13.96 1.24
N ASP A 143 -19.68 -14.24 0.14
CA ASP A 143 -20.06 -15.28 -0.81
C ASP A 143 -19.82 -16.70 -0.27
N THR A 144 -18.85 -16.87 0.64
CA THR A 144 -18.45 -18.21 1.15
C THR A 144 -18.73 -18.41 2.63
N ASP A 145 -18.59 -17.35 3.43
CA ASP A 145 -18.69 -17.39 4.89
C ASP A 145 -20.06 -16.89 5.39
N GLY A 146 -20.86 -16.32 4.49
CA GLY A 146 -22.10 -15.63 4.82
C GLY A 146 -21.88 -14.21 5.30
N TYR A 147 -22.97 -13.46 5.44
CA TYR A 147 -22.91 -12.05 5.83
C TYR A 147 -22.62 -11.93 7.33
N ARG A 148 -21.42 -11.45 7.67
CA ARG A 148 -21.08 -11.06 9.05
C ARG A 148 -21.30 -9.56 9.17
N HIS A 149 -22.31 -9.18 9.95
CA HIS A 149 -22.52 -7.79 10.30
C HIS A 149 -21.80 -7.54 11.63
N ASP A 150 -20.58 -7.05 11.54
CA ASP A 150 -19.82 -6.61 12.72
C ASP A 150 -19.86 -5.09 12.79
N TRP A 151 -20.75 -4.58 13.65
CA TRP A 151 -21.00 -3.14 13.82
C TRP A 151 -19.79 -2.39 14.40
N GLU A 152 -18.78 -3.12 14.88
CA GLU A 152 -17.65 -2.54 15.60
C GLU A 152 -16.58 -1.93 14.67
N ILE A 153 -16.50 -2.34 13.41
CA ILE A 153 -15.55 -1.79 12.42
C ILE A 153 -16.14 -0.55 11.69
N GLY A 154 -17.43 -0.28 11.88
CA GLY A 154 -18.16 0.78 11.16
C GLY A 154 -18.50 0.37 9.72
N ASP A 155 -19.62 0.85 9.20
CA ASP A 155 -20.22 0.31 7.96
C ASP A 155 -19.63 0.86 6.64
N ASP A 156 -18.65 1.77 6.68
CA ASP A 156 -18.03 2.37 5.48
C ASP A 156 -16.57 2.73 5.75
N PHE A 157 -15.73 1.72 5.99
CA PHE A 157 -14.32 1.93 6.32
C PHE A 157 -13.42 1.61 5.12
N ALA A 158 -12.47 2.51 4.83
CA ALA A 158 -11.44 2.31 3.81
C ALA A 158 -10.11 2.96 4.23
N GLU A 159 -9.12 2.14 4.55
CA GLU A 159 -7.78 2.56 4.97
C GLU A 159 -6.73 2.08 3.97
N HIS A 160 -5.60 2.78 3.84
CA HIS A 160 -4.55 2.40 2.89
C HIS A 160 -3.32 1.87 3.60
N LEU A 161 -2.93 0.64 3.23
CA LEU A 161 -1.66 0.05 3.63
C LEU A 161 -0.62 0.45 2.60
N HIS A 162 0.22 1.42 2.97
CA HIS A 162 1.24 1.92 2.07
C HIS A 162 2.31 0.86 1.78
N LEU A 163 2.56 0.58 0.49
CA LEU A 163 3.47 -0.50 0.09
C LEU A 163 4.91 -0.05 -0.05
N THR A 164 5.11 1.22 -0.41
CA THR A 164 6.40 1.75 -0.88
C THR A 164 7.00 2.81 0.03
N THR A 165 6.23 3.35 0.97
CA THR A 165 6.69 4.38 1.92
C THR A 165 6.90 3.76 3.30
N GLN A 166 8.07 4.02 3.89
CA GLN A 166 8.58 3.49 5.17
C GLN A 166 8.57 1.95 5.27
N ASP A 167 9.73 1.35 5.56
CA ASP A 167 9.96 -0.09 5.72
C ASP A 167 9.59 -1.01 4.52
N ARG A 168 9.07 -0.44 3.42
CA ARG A 168 8.77 -1.10 2.13
C ARG A 168 8.05 -2.43 2.34
N LEU A 169 6.83 -2.38 2.89
CA LEU A 169 5.96 -3.53 3.10
C LEU A 169 5.92 -4.49 1.90
N ILE A 170 5.96 -3.99 0.65
CA ILE A 170 6.05 -4.86 -0.53
C ILE A 170 7.24 -5.84 -0.53
N ASP A 171 8.43 -5.39 -0.10
CA ASP A 171 9.63 -6.21 -0.04
C ASP A 171 9.51 -7.26 1.08
N GLU A 172 8.85 -6.91 2.19
CA GLU A 172 8.53 -7.86 3.28
C GLU A 172 7.55 -8.94 2.81
N LEU A 173 6.48 -8.56 2.10
CA LEU A 173 5.50 -9.52 1.57
C LEU A 173 6.16 -10.50 0.59
N ARG A 174 7.00 -10.00 -0.33
CA ARG A 174 7.76 -10.82 -1.28
C ARG A 174 8.70 -11.78 -0.57
N THR A 175 9.46 -11.28 0.41
CA THR A 175 10.41 -12.08 1.20
C THR A 175 9.70 -13.16 2.02
N ALA A 176 8.60 -12.81 2.66
CA ALA A 176 7.79 -13.75 3.45
C ALA A 176 7.19 -14.85 2.57
N HIS A 177 6.63 -14.50 1.41
CA HIS A 177 6.09 -15.46 0.45
C HIS A 177 7.18 -16.42 -0.05
N ALA A 178 8.34 -15.91 -0.44
CA ALA A 178 9.49 -16.73 -0.81
C ALA A 178 9.99 -17.65 0.32
N SER A 179 9.78 -17.25 1.58
CA SER A 179 10.13 -18.01 2.78
C SER A 179 9.03 -18.99 3.24
N GLY A 180 7.97 -19.16 2.44
CA GLY A 180 6.88 -20.10 2.68
C GLY A 180 5.82 -19.61 3.67
N HIS A 181 5.75 -18.30 3.94
CA HIS A 181 4.63 -17.73 4.69
C HIS A 181 3.37 -17.80 3.82
N GLN A 182 2.22 -17.97 4.46
CA GLN A 182 0.94 -18.19 3.78
C GLN A 182 -0.05 -17.06 4.03
N TRP A 183 0.18 -16.25 5.07
CA TRP A 183 -0.80 -15.27 5.53
C TRP A 183 -0.17 -13.90 5.72
N LEU A 184 -0.87 -12.87 5.25
CA LEU A 184 -0.77 -11.52 5.80
C LEU A 184 -1.72 -11.44 7.00
N HIS A 185 -1.21 -11.03 8.15
CA HIS A 185 -1.94 -10.91 9.39
C HIS A 185 -2.02 -9.45 9.81
N LEU A 186 -3.23 -8.90 9.83
CA LEU A 186 -3.52 -7.59 10.39
C LEU A 186 -4.09 -7.80 11.80
N THR A 187 -3.44 -7.19 12.79
CA THR A 187 -3.98 -7.06 14.15
C THR A 187 -4.46 -5.64 14.32
N VAL A 188 -5.77 -5.47 14.45
CA VAL A 188 -6.45 -4.19 14.52
C VAL A 188 -6.77 -3.89 15.98
N TYR A 189 -6.36 -2.71 16.42
CA TYR A 189 -6.66 -2.11 17.71
C TYR A 189 -7.60 -0.90 17.48
N PRO A 190 -8.21 -0.33 18.53
CA PRO A 190 -9.16 0.77 18.36
C PRO A 190 -8.62 1.97 17.56
N ASP A 191 -7.33 2.30 17.75
CA ASP A 191 -6.72 3.50 17.18
C ASP A 191 -5.55 3.21 16.22
N THR A 192 -5.23 1.93 15.99
CA THR A 192 -4.04 1.55 15.21
C THR A 192 -4.13 0.11 14.72
N TYR A 193 -3.18 -0.30 13.88
CA TYR A 193 -3.06 -1.68 13.43
C TYR A 193 -1.59 -2.07 13.31
N GLU A 194 -1.34 -3.37 13.42
CA GLU A 194 -0.06 -4.01 13.14
C GLU A 194 -0.19 -4.94 11.95
N VAL A 195 0.82 -4.93 11.08
CA VAL A 195 0.92 -5.83 9.92
C VAL A 195 2.06 -6.81 10.17
N ARG A 196 1.77 -8.11 10.01
CA ARG A 196 2.76 -9.19 10.13
C ARG A 196 2.52 -10.25 9.06
N THR A 197 3.48 -11.13 8.83
CA THR A 197 3.27 -12.33 8.00
C THR A 197 3.41 -13.59 8.85
N SER A 198 2.67 -14.63 8.50
CA SER A 198 2.68 -15.91 9.23
C SER A 198 2.59 -17.11 8.31
N ARG A 199 3.15 -18.24 8.77
CA ARG A 199 2.98 -19.56 8.12
C ARG A 199 1.64 -20.21 8.46
N THR A 200 1.06 -19.87 9.61
CA THR A 200 -0.17 -20.48 10.12
C THR A 200 -1.13 -19.40 10.62
N ARG A 201 -2.44 -19.64 10.46
CA ARG A 201 -3.46 -18.85 11.15
C ARG A 201 -3.42 -19.21 12.63
N LEU A 202 -3.31 -18.22 13.52
CA LEU A 202 -3.58 -18.48 14.93
C LEU A 202 -5.10 -18.66 15.04
N HIS A 203 -5.53 -19.85 15.48
CA HIS A 203 -6.94 -20.06 15.78
C HIS A 203 -7.29 -19.16 16.96
N GLN A 204 -8.24 -18.24 16.76
CA GLN A 204 -8.91 -17.59 17.87
C GLN A 204 -9.80 -18.65 18.50
N SER A 205 -9.37 -19.17 19.65
CA SER A 205 -10.10 -20.13 20.49
C SER A 205 -11.22 -19.45 21.27
#